data_AF-A0A7R8VRG1-F1
#
_entry.id   AF-A0A7R8VRG1-F1
#
_cell.length_a   1.000
_cell.length_b   1.000
_cell.length_c   1.000
_cell.angle_alpha   90.00
_cell.angle_beta   90.00
_cell.angle_gamma   90.00
#
_symmetry.space_group_name_H-M   'P 1'
#
loop_
_entity.id
_entity.type
_entity.pdbx_description
1 polymer ?
#
loop_
_entity_poly.entity_id
_entity_poly.type
_entity_poly.pdbx_seq_one_letter_code
_entity_poly.pdbx_strand_id
1 'polypeptide(L)'
;MGDFTRSFAINQFDKHFSIPEERLADAQQESVLKNIKIIKEVYRPQRRFRRKDAPPDDEESRVQSTLLEYGYNFSTVIVSEGEDISKHGESGAEKMSPEARETQKLEERQIQRLMRGLASTADQEVDCPQLSQPKASVYSPDLMKLSVTVKACVYVFFSVISKQFLLQYHQAAYVKPVSSIRNLRMQRAVDNGDPRNRNGRLTAGVVGNIVNLQAAEIAKAAKRYTELQSDIEGRGGGSSHSRALATLQRQKVALEEKETKLLREKEHLETSVRQEAQRWNTIKIAREKVEAELADLEKLETEENQGILRKLQGLVVMNESLKQQEHEFREQCKVELSRLQNLVKEAQESATPDRDCDQVDTQFEEERERVHKLRLLLAKGNRSIAALQRQLDEVPGRAELAQYQRRFLELYNQVAAKHKETKQFYTLYNTLDDTKLYLGKELSLLNSILDTYTEAMSSASGKEQFMKQFDAIVEGIKQNKVKVERRKSEERRRRDQLSQQLQSLVEQQRRYVAAVRQVTIECRRNEALLAQLRGT
;
A
#
# COMPACT_ATOMS: atom_id res chain seq x y z
N MET A 1 -71.34 -6.68 -46.72
CA MET A 1 -71.08 -8.06 -46.26
C MET A 1 -69.82 -8.67 -46.86
N GLY A 2 -69.68 -8.74 -48.19
CA GLY A 2 -68.51 -9.38 -48.83
C GLY A 2 -67.14 -8.97 -48.27
N ASP A 3 -66.91 -7.68 -48.03
CA ASP A 3 -65.64 -7.19 -47.45
C ASP A 3 -65.38 -7.68 -46.02
N PHE A 4 -66.41 -7.86 -45.21
CA PHE A 4 -66.28 -8.43 -43.86
C PHE A 4 -65.94 -9.91 -43.92
N THR A 5 -66.59 -10.67 -44.83
CA THR A 5 -66.23 -12.07 -45.08
C THR A 5 -64.79 -12.21 -45.58
N ARG A 6 -64.36 -11.28 -46.46
CA ARG A 6 -62.99 -11.25 -46.99
C ARG A 6 -61.95 -10.87 -45.92
N SER A 7 -62.19 -9.84 -45.12
CA SER A 7 -61.28 -9.44 -44.04
C SER A 7 -61.21 -10.49 -42.93
N PHE A 8 -62.32 -11.17 -42.62
CA PHE A 8 -62.34 -12.31 -41.72
C PHE A 8 -61.55 -13.49 -42.28
N ALA A 9 -61.73 -13.87 -43.55
CA ALA A 9 -60.99 -14.96 -44.18
C ALA A 9 -59.48 -14.72 -44.20
N ILE A 10 -59.05 -13.49 -44.53
CA ILE A 10 -57.65 -13.06 -44.47
C ILE A 10 -57.15 -13.18 -43.02
N ASN A 11 -57.84 -12.57 -42.05
CA ASN A 11 -57.44 -12.60 -40.65
C ASN A 11 -57.39 -14.01 -40.02
N GLN A 12 -58.11 -15.00 -40.56
CA GLN A 12 -57.99 -16.40 -40.14
C GLN A 12 -56.84 -17.14 -40.85
N PHE A 13 -56.45 -16.74 -42.05
CA PHE A 13 -55.29 -17.27 -42.77
C PHE A 13 -53.98 -16.80 -42.12
N ASP A 14 -53.85 -15.49 -41.87
CA ASP A 14 -52.63 -14.85 -41.34
C ASP A 14 -52.20 -15.41 -39.96
N LYS A 15 -53.17 -15.90 -39.15
CA LYS A 15 -52.94 -16.56 -37.85
C LYS A 15 -52.19 -17.88 -37.95
N HIS A 16 -52.25 -18.55 -39.10
CA HIS A 16 -51.65 -19.86 -39.33
C HIS A 16 -50.52 -19.83 -40.36
N PHE A 17 -50.44 -18.78 -41.19
CA PHE A 17 -49.52 -18.70 -42.32
C PHE A 17 -48.85 -17.31 -42.45
N SER A 18 -47.90 -17.00 -41.57
CA SER A 18 -47.06 -15.79 -41.68
C SER A 18 -45.93 -15.97 -42.70
N ILE A 19 -45.75 -14.99 -43.58
CA ILE A 19 -44.75 -14.93 -44.66
C ILE A 19 -43.34 -14.73 -44.06
N PRO A 20 -42.24 -15.20 -44.68
CA PRO A 20 -40.88 -15.02 -44.14
C PRO A 20 -40.47 -13.57 -43.87
N GLU A 21 -40.90 -12.61 -44.69
CA GLU A 21 -40.66 -11.17 -44.44
C GLU A 21 -41.44 -10.66 -43.22
N GLU A 22 -42.67 -11.12 -43.00
CA GLU A 22 -43.46 -10.77 -41.82
C GLU A 22 -42.80 -11.29 -40.54
N ARG A 23 -42.25 -12.51 -40.55
CA ARG A 23 -41.51 -13.05 -39.39
C ARG A 23 -40.24 -12.25 -39.08
N LEU A 24 -39.60 -11.66 -40.09
CA LEU A 24 -38.47 -10.74 -39.89
C LEU A 24 -38.93 -9.39 -39.33
N ALA A 25 -40.08 -8.88 -39.78
CA ALA A 25 -40.70 -7.67 -39.23
C ALA A 25 -41.17 -7.89 -37.78
N ASP A 26 -41.79 -9.03 -37.46
CA ASP A 26 -42.19 -9.42 -36.11
C ASP A 26 -41.00 -9.52 -35.16
N ALA A 27 -39.89 -10.16 -35.59
CA ALA A 27 -38.67 -10.24 -34.80
C ALA A 27 -38.04 -8.86 -34.55
N GLN A 28 -38.08 -7.95 -35.55
CA GLN A 28 -37.68 -6.55 -35.37
C GLN A 28 -38.63 -5.82 -34.42
N GLN A 29 -39.94 -6.02 -34.54
CA GLN A 29 -40.96 -5.41 -33.69
C GLN A 29 -40.83 -5.90 -32.23
N GLU A 30 -40.56 -7.18 -32.00
CA GLU A 30 -40.33 -7.72 -30.67
C GLU A 30 -39.04 -7.16 -30.05
N SER A 31 -37.98 -6.99 -30.85
CA SER A 31 -36.74 -6.30 -30.44
C SER A 31 -37.01 -4.82 -30.08
N VAL A 32 -37.76 -4.09 -30.91
CA VAL A 32 -38.19 -2.72 -30.63
C VAL A 32 -39.04 -2.65 -29.35
N LEU A 33 -39.96 -3.59 -29.13
CA LEU A 33 -40.77 -3.66 -27.91
C LEU A 33 -39.93 -3.97 -26.66
N LYS A 34 -38.91 -4.84 -26.76
CA LYS A 34 -37.92 -5.09 -25.69
C LYS A 34 -37.15 -3.81 -25.37
N ASN A 35 -36.66 -3.10 -26.39
CA ASN A 35 -35.95 -1.82 -26.22
C ASN A 35 -36.85 -0.73 -25.62
N ILE A 36 -38.13 -0.65 -26.02
CA ILE A 36 -39.11 0.29 -25.44
C ILE A 36 -39.39 -0.04 -23.97
N LYS A 37 -39.43 -1.31 -23.57
CA LYS A 37 -39.54 -1.70 -22.15
C LYS A 37 -38.32 -1.23 -21.35
N ILE A 38 -37.11 -1.52 -21.83
CA ILE A 38 -35.85 -1.08 -21.20
C ILE A 38 -35.82 0.45 -21.05
N ILE A 39 -36.19 1.20 -22.10
CA ILE A 39 -36.29 2.67 -22.04
C ILE A 39 -37.34 3.11 -21.00
N LYS A 40 -38.52 2.48 -20.93
CA LYS A 40 -39.54 2.80 -19.92
C LYS A 40 -39.12 2.47 -18.49
N GLU A 41 -38.20 1.53 -18.29
CA GLU A 41 -37.65 1.19 -16.97
C GLU A 41 -36.50 2.13 -16.58
N VAL A 42 -35.57 2.41 -17.49
CA VAL A 42 -34.43 3.34 -17.28
C VAL A 42 -34.91 4.78 -17.07
N TYR A 43 -35.88 5.24 -17.86
CA TYR A 43 -36.47 6.58 -17.77
C TYR A 43 -37.75 6.61 -16.94
N ARG A 44 -38.00 5.59 -16.09
CA ARG A 44 -39.12 5.58 -15.15
C ARG A 44 -38.98 6.77 -14.18
N PRO A 45 -40.03 7.59 -13.95
CA PRO A 45 -39.96 8.69 -12.98
C PRO A 45 -39.60 8.19 -11.58
N GLN A 46 -38.40 8.55 -11.12
CA GLN A 46 -37.91 8.23 -9.78
C GLN A 46 -38.14 9.44 -8.86
N ARG A 47 -38.82 9.22 -7.74
CA ARG A 47 -39.11 10.24 -6.74
C ARG A 47 -37.82 10.57 -5.97
N ARG A 48 -37.18 11.69 -6.31
CA ARG A 48 -35.86 12.10 -5.80
C ARG A 48 -35.93 12.75 -4.42
N PHE A 49 -37.03 13.47 -4.13
CA PHE A 49 -37.26 14.12 -2.86
C PHE A 49 -38.54 13.60 -2.21
N ARG A 50 -38.61 13.64 -0.87
CA ARG A 50 -39.75 13.16 -0.08
C ARG A 50 -40.17 14.25 0.87
N ARG A 51 -41.44 14.66 0.83
CA ARG A 51 -42.06 15.54 1.84
C ARG A 51 -41.81 15.04 3.26
N LYS A 52 -41.56 15.99 4.17
CA LYS A 52 -41.63 15.78 5.62
C LYS A 52 -43.03 16.09 6.17
N ASP A 53 -43.67 17.06 5.55
CA ASP A 53 -44.93 17.68 5.99
C ASP A 53 -46.14 17.14 5.22
N ALA A 54 -47.34 17.47 5.67
CA ALA A 54 -48.59 17.05 5.04
C ALA A 54 -48.76 17.65 3.62
N PRO A 55 -49.53 17.01 2.72
CA PRO A 55 -49.91 17.62 1.44
C PRO A 55 -50.72 18.91 1.66
N PRO A 56 -50.54 19.95 0.83
CA PRO A 56 -51.46 21.08 0.77
C PRO A 56 -52.88 20.62 0.38
N ASP A 57 -53.90 21.29 0.93
CA ASP A 57 -55.31 21.04 0.60
C ASP A 57 -55.62 21.45 -0.85
N ASP A 58 -55.05 22.56 -1.30
CA ASP A 58 -55.17 23.07 -2.67
C ASP A 58 -54.57 22.10 -3.71
N GLU A 59 -55.29 21.89 -4.81
CA GLU A 59 -54.94 20.93 -5.85
C GLU A 59 -53.71 21.37 -6.64
N GLU A 60 -53.59 22.66 -6.98
CA GLU A 60 -52.46 23.17 -7.76
C GLU A 60 -51.17 23.09 -6.95
N SER A 61 -51.19 23.59 -5.72
CA SER A 61 -50.10 23.46 -4.74
C SER A 61 -49.71 22.00 -4.53
N ARG A 62 -50.69 21.08 -4.48
CA ARG A 62 -50.45 19.63 -4.34
C ARG A 62 -49.82 19.02 -5.60
N VAL A 63 -50.18 19.46 -6.80
CA VAL A 63 -49.54 19.05 -8.06
C VAL A 63 -48.12 19.61 -8.17
N GLN A 64 -47.92 20.92 -7.97
CA GLN A 64 -46.60 21.57 -8.02
C GLN A 64 -45.62 20.92 -7.04
N SER A 65 -46.03 20.73 -5.78
CA SER A 65 -45.23 20.04 -4.76
C SER A 65 -44.98 18.57 -5.06
N THR A 66 -45.82 17.90 -5.87
CA THR A 66 -45.55 16.53 -6.35
C THR A 66 -44.53 16.53 -7.48
N LEU A 67 -44.62 17.47 -8.43
CA LEU A 67 -43.67 17.61 -9.53
C LEU A 67 -42.26 17.96 -9.02
N LEU A 68 -42.16 18.79 -7.98
CA LEU A 68 -40.90 19.06 -7.26
C LEU A 68 -40.26 17.80 -6.65
N GLU A 69 -41.04 16.82 -6.18
CA GLU A 69 -40.50 15.56 -5.66
C GLU A 69 -39.81 14.70 -6.74
N TYR A 70 -40.18 14.87 -8.00
CA TYR A 70 -39.51 14.26 -9.16
C TYR A 70 -38.42 15.16 -9.77
N GLY A 71 -38.15 16.33 -9.17
CA GLY A 71 -37.11 17.27 -9.59
C GLY A 71 -37.50 18.23 -10.71
N TYR A 72 -38.79 18.53 -10.88
CA TYR A 72 -39.28 19.45 -11.91
C TYR A 72 -39.28 20.91 -11.43
N ASN A 73 -38.42 21.75 -12.00
CA ASN A 73 -38.32 23.17 -11.66
C ASN A 73 -39.32 24.02 -12.48
N PHE A 74 -40.24 24.70 -11.80
CA PHE A 74 -41.32 25.49 -12.43
C PHE A 74 -40.89 26.82 -13.07
N SER A 75 -39.63 27.23 -12.92
CA SER A 75 -39.10 28.58 -13.22
C SER A 75 -39.02 28.96 -14.72
N THR A 76 -39.73 28.27 -15.60
CA THR A 76 -39.57 28.38 -17.07
C THR A 76 -40.89 28.53 -17.82
N VAL A 77 -42.04 28.60 -17.12
CA VAL A 77 -43.37 28.71 -17.75
C VAL A 77 -44.15 29.86 -17.12
N ILE A 78 -43.97 31.07 -17.67
CA ILE A 78 -44.96 32.14 -17.60
C ILE A 78 -45.62 32.20 -18.98
N VAL A 79 -46.84 31.69 -19.07
CA VAL A 79 -47.72 31.93 -20.23
C VAL A 79 -48.64 33.08 -19.85
N SER A 80 -48.62 34.15 -20.63
CA SER A 80 -49.59 35.24 -20.51
C SER A 80 -50.95 34.75 -20.98
N GLU A 81 -51.93 34.71 -20.08
CA GLU A 81 -53.33 34.52 -20.43
C GLU A 81 -53.83 35.73 -21.24
N GLY A 82 -54.74 35.49 -22.19
CA GLY A 82 -55.27 36.50 -23.11
C GLY A 82 -56.79 36.47 -23.13
N GLU A 83 -57.40 37.65 -23.13
CA GLU A 83 -58.81 37.87 -22.80
C GLU A 83 -59.81 37.50 -23.92
N ASP A 84 -61.06 37.21 -23.53
CA ASP A 84 -62.20 37.02 -24.42
C ASP A 84 -62.58 38.31 -25.17
N ILE A 85 -62.66 38.26 -26.50
CA ILE A 85 -63.46 39.20 -27.30
C ILE A 85 -64.30 38.43 -28.32
N SER A 86 -65.57 38.81 -28.45
CA SER A 86 -66.51 38.25 -29.43
C SER A 86 -67.24 39.34 -30.22
N LYS A 87 -67.76 38.93 -31.39
CA LYS A 87 -68.72 39.61 -32.30
C LYS A 87 -68.16 40.44 -33.46
N HIS A 88 -68.97 40.44 -34.53
CA HIS A 88 -68.85 41.17 -35.80
C HIS A 88 -67.66 40.77 -36.70
N GLY A 89 -67.75 40.90 -38.02
CA GLY A 89 -68.89 41.30 -38.86
C GLY A 89 -68.47 41.40 -40.33
N GLU A 90 -69.37 41.04 -41.25
CA GLU A 90 -69.13 40.85 -42.69
C GLU A 90 -68.19 41.84 -43.40
N SER A 91 -67.26 41.31 -44.20
CA SER A 91 -66.97 41.80 -45.56
C SER A 91 -66.05 40.83 -46.31
N GLY A 92 -66.18 40.79 -47.65
CA GLY A 92 -65.45 39.83 -48.50
C GLY A 92 -64.17 40.38 -49.12
N ALA A 93 -63.30 39.45 -49.53
CA ALA A 93 -62.01 39.63 -50.23
C ALA A 93 -60.78 40.01 -49.37
N GLU A 94 -59.76 39.15 -49.47
CA GLU A 94 -58.35 39.37 -49.07
C GLU A 94 -58.05 39.88 -47.66
N LYS A 95 -58.28 39.04 -46.64
CA LYS A 95 -57.41 38.97 -45.44
C LYS A 95 -57.56 37.63 -44.69
N MET A 96 -56.45 36.92 -44.52
CA MET A 96 -56.15 36.40 -43.16
C MET A 96 -55.94 37.64 -42.27
N SER A 97 -56.25 37.58 -40.96
CA SER A 97 -55.98 38.72 -40.06
C SER A 97 -54.57 39.29 -40.31
N PRO A 98 -54.40 40.63 -40.39
CA PRO A 98 -53.09 41.25 -40.50
C PRO A 98 -52.13 40.72 -39.43
N GLU A 99 -52.61 40.56 -38.19
CA GLU A 99 -51.87 40.02 -37.06
C GLU A 99 -51.44 38.58 -37.33
N ALA A 100 -52.36 37.71 -37.76
CA ALA A 100 -52.05 36.31 -38.12
C ALA A 100 -51.08 36.17 -39.30
N ARG A 101 -50.95 37.20 -40.15
CA ARG A 101 -49.91 37.29 -41.19
C ARG A 101 -48.61 37.90 -40.69
N GLU A 102 -48.64 38.75 -39.68
CA GLU A 102 -47.46 39.32 -39.03
C GLU A 102 -46.80 38.31 -38.09
N THR A 103 -47.56 37.63 -37.23
CA THR A 103 -47.06 36.57 -36.33
C THR A 103 -46.40 35.44 -37.12
N GLN A 104 -47.06 34.88 -38.13
CA GLN A 104 -46.46 33.86 -39.00
C GLN A 104 -45.16 34.34 -39.67
N LYS A 105 -45.07 35.61 -40.10
CA LYS A 105 -43.83 36.17 -40.66
C LYS A 105 -42.78 36.42 -39.57
N LEU A 106 -43.17 36.76 -38.35
CA LEU A 106 -42.27 36.97 -37.23
C LEU A 106 -41.66 35.64 -36.80
N GLU A 107 -42.49 34.62 -36.65
CA GLU A 107 -42.11 33.21 -36.40
C GLU A 107 -41.20 32.68 -37.49
N GLU A 108 -41.58 32.79 -38.78
CA GLU A 108 -40.73 32.37 -39.90
C GLU A 108 -39.37 33.08 -39.88
N ARG A 109 -39.32 34.39 -39.58
CA ARG A 109 -38.07 35.15 -39.43
C ARG A 109 -37.26 34.72 -38.21
N GLN A 110 -37.91 34.37 -37.10
CA GLN A 110 -37.28 33.97 -35.84
C GLN A 110 -36.68 32.55 -35.97
N ILE A 111 -37.41 31.64 -36.61
CA ILE A 111 -36.95 30.30 -37.02
C ILE A 111 -35.78 30.41 -38.01
N GLN A 112 -35.87 31.27 -39.03
CA GLN A 112 -34.76 31.52 -39.97
C GLN A 112 -33.52 32.14 -39.29
N ARG A 113 -33.71 33.01 -38.29
CA ARG A 113 -32.62 33.61 -37.50
C ARG A 113 -31.92 32.56 -36.63
N LEU A 114 -32.68 31.68 -35.97
CA LEU A 114 -32.16 30.54 -35.22
C LEU A 114 -31.38 29.57 -36.13
N MET A 115 -31.92 29.25 -37.30
CA MET A 115 -31.23 28.43 -38.32
C MET A 115 -29.87 29.03 -38.72
N ARG A 116 -29.81 30.34 -38.95
CA ARG A 116 -28.56 31.01 -39.35
C ARG A 116 -27.51 30.93 -38.26
N GLY A 117 -27.89 31.13 -36.99
CA GLY A 117 -26.99 31.00 -35.84
C GLY A 117 -26.46 29.58 -35.67
N LEU A 118 -27.33 28.58 -35.72
CA LEU A 118 -26.95 27.17 -35.56
C LEU A 118 -26.07 26.66 -36.72
N ALA A 119 -26.33 27.11 -37.96
CA ALA A 119 -25.45 26.82 -39.09
C ALA A 119 -24.03 27.38 -38.89
N SER A 120 -23.90 28.65 -38.45
CA SER A 120 -22.57 29.23 -38.15
C SER A 120 -21.82 28.53 -37.01
N THR A 121 -22.51 27.81 -36.10
CA THR A 121 -21.88 26.96 -35.09
C THR A 121 -21.59 25.52 -35.55
N ALA A 122 -22.05 25.13 -36.74
CA ALA A 122 -21.74 23.84 -37.37
C ALA A 122 -20.55 23.92 -38.33
N ASP A 123 -20.40 25.06 -39.04
CA ASP A 123 -19.24 25.33 -39.90
C ASP A 123 -17.97 25.68 -39.09
N GLN A 124 -18.11 25.96 -37.79
CA GLN A 124 -16.99 26.09 -36.85
C GLN A 124 -16.68 24.75 -36.18
N GLU A 125 -15.96 23.87 -36.88
CA GLU A 125 -15.07 22.95 -36.17
C GLU A 125 -14.02 23.80 -35.44
N VAL A 126 -14.19 23.94 -34.12
CA VAL A 126 -13.23 24.67 -33.27
C VAL A 126 -11.95 23.84 -33.18
N ASP A 127 -11.01 24.17 -34.07
CA ASP A 127 -9.64 23.71 -34.02
C ASP A 127 -8.95 24.37 -32.81
N CYS A 128 -9.12 23.76 -31.64
CA CYS A 128 -8.56 24.27 -30.38
C CYS A 128 -7.05 24.42 -30.51
N PRO A 129 -6.48 25.63 -30.37
CA PRO A 129 -5.04 25.81 -30.38
C PRO A 129 -4.40 24.92 -29.31
N GLN A 130 -3.47 24.05 -29.71
CA GLN A 130 -2.81 23.14 -28.78
C GLN A 130 -2.14 23.96 -27.67
N LEU A 131 -2.59 23.76 -26.43
CA LEU A 131 -2.12 24.51 -25.29
C LEU A 131 -0.63 24.23 -25.07
N SER A 132 0.16 25.27 -25.30
CA SER A 132 1.61 25.30 -25.38
C SER A 132 2.34 24.39 -24.37
N GLN A 133 3.13 23.44 -24.90
CA GLN A 133 4.34 23.02 -24.20
C GLN A 133 5.30 24.23 -24.06
N PRO A 134 6.13 24.28 -23.00
CA PRO A 134 6.83 25.51 -22.61
C PRO A 134 7.87 25.97 -23.64
N LYS A 135 8.00 27.30 -23.77
CA LYS A 135 9.01 27.93 -24.65
C LYS A 135 10.41 27.70 -24.11
N ALA A 136 11.28 27.09 -24.91
CA ALA A 136 12.72 27.04 -24.68
C ALA A 136 13.49 27.52 -25.93
N SER A 137 13.70 28.83 -26.01
CA SER A 137 14.85 29.43 -26.71
C SER A 137 15.83 29.90 -25.63
N VAL A 138 17.15 29.90 -25.79
CA VAL A 138 18.04 29.89 -26.97
C VAL A 138 19.29 29.03 -26.64
N TYR A 139 19.95 28.34 -27.60
CA TYR A 139 21.43 28.31 -27.73
C TYR A 139 21.98 27.48 -28.92
N SER A 140 23.05 28.02 -29.53
CA SER A 140 24.15 27.45 -30.36
C SER A 140 23.96 26.27 -31.36
N PRO A 141 24.46 26.38 -32.62
CA PRO A 141 24.42 25.32 -33.62
C PRO A 141 25.66 24.38 -33.64
N ASP A 142 25.82 23.51 -32.63
CA ASP A 142 26.93 22.50 -32.60
C ASP A 142 26.48 21.02 -32.62
N LEU A 143 25.18 20.74 -32.45
CA LEU A 143 24.67 19.36 -32.26
C LEU A 143 24.76 18.43 -33.50
N MET A 144 25.12 18.95 -34.67
CA MET A 144 25.35 18.13 -35.88
C MET A 144 26.52 17.16 -35.75
N LYS A 145 27.49 17.40 -34.86
CA LYS A 145 28.69 16.54 -34.72
C LYS A 145 28.53 15.36 -33.76
N LEU A 146 27.52 15.34 -32.88
CA LEU A 146 27.32 14.25 -31.90
C LEU A 146 26.60 13.01 -32.46
N SER A 147 25.87 13.16 -33.57
CA SER A 147 25.05 12.08 -34.17
C SER A 147 25.88 10.88 -34.67
N VAL A 148 27.14 11.12 -35.07
CA VAL A 148 28.01 10.09 -35.68
C VAL A 148 28.73 9.25 -34.62
N THR A 149 29.28 9.87 -33.57
CA THR A 149 30.05 9.18 -32.52
C THR A 149 29.19 8.27 -31.64
N VAL A 150 27.98 8.71 -31.27
CA VAL A 150 27.09 7.89 -30.42
C VAL A 150 26.66 6.59 -31.14
N LYS A 151 26.45 6.64 -32.46
CA LYS A 151 26.14 5.44 -33.27
C LYS A 151 27.30 4.43 -33.34
N ALA A 152 28.55 4.85 -33.19
CA ALA A 152 29.69 3.95 -33.13
C ALA A 152 29.80 3.20 -31.79
N CYS A 153 29.59 3.89 -30.66
CA CYS A 153 29.76 3.29 -29.33
C CYS A 153 28.75 2.17 -29.02
N VAL A 154 27.49 2.31 -29.46
CA VAL A 154 26.43 1.31 -29.19
C VAL A 154 26.73 -0.03 -29.87
N TYR A 155 27.37 -0.02 -31.04
CA TYR A 155 27.67 -1.24 -31.81
C TYR A 155 28.75 -2.13 -31.19
N VAL A 156 29.68 -1.54 -30.43
CA VAL A 156 30.76 -2.28 -29.74
C VAL A 156 30.26 -2.93 -28.46
N PHE A 157 29.43 -2.23 -27.68
CA PHE A 157 29.01 -2.67 -26.34
C PHE A 157 28.19 -3.98 -26.36
N PHE A 158 27.36 -4.18 -27.37
CA PHE A 158 26.54 -5.39 -27.51
C PHE A 158 27.33 -6.64 -27.95
N SER A 159 28.55 -6.51 -28.47
CA SER A 159 29.32 -7.66 -28.98
C SER A 159 30.09 -8.43 -27.89
N VAL A 160 30.39 -7.79 -26.77
CA VAL A 160 31.27 -8.35 -25.72
C VAL A 160 30.49 -9.21 -24.71
N ILE A 161 29.30 -8.79 -24.31
CA ILE A 161 28.56 -9.40 -23.18
C ILE A 161 28.04 -10.81 -23.51
N SER A 162 27.73 -11.10 -24.78
CA SER A 162 27.22 -12.43 -25.20
C SER A 162 28.27 -13.55 -25.28
N LYS A 163 29.56 -13.29 -25.01
CA LYS A 163 30.63 -14.32 -25.08
C LYS A 163 31.18 -14.80 -23.74
N GLN A 164 30.88 -14.13 -22.62
CA GLN A 164 31.49 -14.46 -21.33
C GLN A 164 30.69 -15.50 -20.50
N PHE A 165 29.46 -15.84 -20.89
CA PHE A 165 28.52 -16.59 -20.04
C PHE A 165 28.30 -18.06 -20.44
N LEU A 166 29.20 -18.64 -21.25
CA LEU A 166 28.96 -19.95 -21.90
C LEU A 166 30.19 -20.89 -21.86
N LEU A 167 30.99 -20.83 -20.80
CA LEU A 167 32.21 -21.66 -20.68
C LEU A 167 32.57 -22.14 -19.26
N GLN A 168 31.60 -22.24 -18.34
CA GLN A 168 31.90 -22.73 -16.97
C GLN A 168 30.75 -23.50 -16.30
N TYR A 169 30.07 -24.38 -17.04
CA TYR A 169 29.07 -25.31 -16.48
C TYR A 169 29.06 -26.66 -17.22
N HIS A 170 30.00 -27.56 -16.89
CA HIS A 170 29.80 -29.03 -16.83
C HIS A 170 31.13 -29.79 -16.57
N GLN A 171 31.29 -30.33 -15.36
CA GLN A 171 31.50 -31.77 -15.08
C GLN A 171 31.74 -32.00 -13.57
N ALA A 172 31.30 -33.15 -13.06
CA ALA A 172 31.47 -33.55 -11.67
C ALA A 172 31.64 -35.08 -11.57
N ALA A 173 32.59 -35.58 -10.76
CA ALA A 173 32.70 -37.00 -10.44
C ALA A 173 33.49 -37.33 -9.14
N TYR A 174 32.80 -37.97 -8.20
CA TYR A 174 33.18 -39.18 -7.42
C TYR A 174 34.47 -39.31 -6.54
N VAL A 175 34.25 -39.29 -5.21
CA VAL A 175 34.54 -40.39 -4.22
C VAL A 175 35.96 -40.61 -3.61
N LYS A 176 35.96 -41.30 -2.44
CA LYS A 176 36.98 -41.58 -1.38
C LYS A 176 37.81 -42.90 -1.69
N PRO A 177 38.59 -43.61 -0.79
CA PRO A 177 38.96 -43.43 0.65
C PRO A 177 40.39 -43.91 1.18
N VAL A 178 40.80 -43.41 2.37
CA VAL A 178 41.32 -44.12 3.61
C VAL A 178 42.59 -45.06 3.68
N SER A 179 43.63 -44.62 4.44
CA SER A 179 44.49 -45.31 5.48
C SER A 179 45.77 -46.20 5.25
N SER A 180 46.78 -45.95 6.14
CA SER A 180 47.50 -46.89 7.07
C SER A 180 48.90 -47.55 6.84
N ILE A 181 49.86 -47.14 7.70
CA ILE A 181 50.79 -47.91 8.60
C ILE A 181 51.91 -48.84 8.03
N ARG A 182 53.17 -48.68 8.55
CA ARG A 182 54.19 -49.70 9.03
C ARG A 182 55.63 -49.11 9.08
N ASN A 183 56.67 -49.59 9.82
CA ASN A 183 56.86 -50.38 11.07
C ASN A 183 58.38 -50.43 11.48
N LEU A 184 58.74 -51.17 12.56
CA LEU A 184 60.10 -51.69 12.99
C LEU A 184 60.93 -50.78 13.97
N ARG A 185 61.74 -51.25 14.95
CA ARG A 185 62.11 -52.60 15.48
C ARG A 185 62.47 -52.57 17.01
N MET A 186 63.14 -53.60 17.60
CA MET A 186 63.16 -53.95 19.06
C MET A 186 64.43 -54.77 19.48
N GLN A 187 64.89 -54.76 20.78
CA GLN A 187 65.34 -55.93 21.66
C GLN A 187 66.61 -55.85 22.61
N ARG A 188 66.43 -56.14 23.93
CA ARG A 188 67.20 -57.02 24.92
C ARG A 188 68.66 -56.62 25.41
N ALA A 189 69.34 -57.13 26.48
CA ALA A 189 69.26 -58.23 27.52
C ALA A 189 70.28 -58.00 28.74
N VAL A 190 70.62 -58.78 29.82
CA VAL A 190 70.07 -59.86 30.74
C VAL A 190 71.14 -60.35 31.84
N ASP A 191 70.73 -60.93 33.01
CA ASP A 191 71.44 -61.84 34.04
C ASP A 191 72.56 -61.34 35.06
N ASN A 192 72.97 -62.01 36.21
CA ASN A 192 72.34 -62.79 37.37
C ASN A 192 73.37 -63.29 38.51
N GLY A 193 73.02 -63.60 39.80
CA GLY A 193 73.87 -64.33 40.86
C GLY A 193 73.64 -64.17 42.43
N ASP A 194 74.03 -65.13 43.35
CA ASP A 194 73.81 -65.26 44.88
C ASP A 194 75.00 -66.05 45.63
N PRO A 195 75.12 -66.64 46.91
CA PRO A 195 74.29 -66.82 48.18
C PRO A 195 74.93 -66.99 49.67
N ARG A 196 74.11 -67.10 50.78
CA ARG A 196 74.14 -67.98 52.05
C ARG A 196 74.84 -67.76 53.49
N ASN A 197 74.04 -67.60 54.61
CA ASN A 197 73.84 -68.50 55.86
C ASN A 197 74.35 -68.29 57.40
N ARG A 198 73.44 -68.27 58.44
CA ARG A 198 73.44 -68.70 59.95
C ARG A 198 74.26 -68.02 61.14
N ASN A 199 74.17 -68.25 62.51
CA ASN A 199 73.15 -68.47 63.64
C ASN A 199 73.76 -68.49 65.15
N GLY A 200 73.01 -68.52 66.33
CA GLY A 200 73.55 -68.55 67.77
C GLY A 200 72.62 -68.87 69.05
N ARG A 201 73.12 -68.86 70.36
CA ARG A 201 72.44 -69.15 71.73
C ARG A 201 73.31 -68.74 73.01
N LEU A 202 73.12 -68.88 74.38
CA LEU A 202 72.21 -69.52 75.45
C LEU A 202 72.26 -68.84 76.92
N THR A 203 72.11 -69.51 78.12
CA THR A 203 71.83 -68.95 79.54
C THR A 203 72.43 -69.66 80.83
N ALA A 204 72.69 -68.97 81.99
CA ALA A 204 72.91 -69.48 83.41
C ALA A 204 72.97 -68.32 84.49
N GLY A 205 73.05 -68.42 85.87
CA GLY A 205 72.81 -69.47 86.92
C GLY A 205 73.44 -69.24 88.36
N VAL A 206 72.72 -69.52 89.49
CA VAL A 206 73.15 -69.75 90.95
C VAL A 206 73.65 -68.59 91.89
N VAL A 207 73.28 -68.63 93.20
CA VAL A 207 74.01 -68.25 94.47
C VAL A 207 73.03 -67.80 95.60
N GLY A 208 73.14 -68.31 96.84
CA GLY A 208 72.21 -67.93 97.94
C GLY A 208 72.48 -68.33 99.41
N ASN A 209 73.67 -68.81 99.78
CA ASN A 209 73.89 -69.48 101.10
C ASN A 209 74.83 -68.78 102.11
N ILE A 210 75.40 -67.60 101.82
CA ILE A 210 76.67 -67.18 102.47
C ILE A 210 76.53 -66.31 103.74
N VAL A 211 75.55 -65.40 103.83
CA VAL A 211 75.61 -64.25 104.78
C VAL A 211 74.69 -64.38 106.01
N ASN A 212 74.56 -65.58 106.58
CA ASN A 212 73.69 -65.83 107.75
C ASN A 212 74.46 -66.08 109.07
N LEU A 213 75.78 -65.84 109.09
CA LEU A 213 76.68 -66.22 110.19
C LEU A 213 77.23 -65.07 111.06
N GLN A 214 77.19 -63.81 110.58
CA GLN A 214 77.92 -62.70 111.22
C GLN A 214 77.13 -61.92 112.30
N ALA A 215 75.84 -62.23 112.50
CA ALA A 215 74.98 -61.47 113.43
C ALA A 215 75.44 -61.53 114.91
N ALA A 216 76.16 -62.59 115.32
CA ALA A 216 76.55 -62.81 116.71
C ALA A 216 77.71 -61.91 117.19
N GLU A 217 78.61 -61.46 116.30
CA GLU A 217 79.80 -60.69 116.70
C GLU A 217 79.48 -59.22 116.96
N ILE A 218 78.57 -58.65 116.15
CA ILE A 218 78.12 -57.26 116.24
C ILE A 218 77.56 -56.93 117.64
N ALA A 219 76.84 -57.88 118.25
CA ALA A 219 76.26 -57.72 119.59
C ALA A 219 77.31 -57.55 120.71
N LYS A 220 78.54 -58.08 120.54
CA LYS A 220 79.64 -57.86 121.49
C LYS A 220 80.35 -56.52 121.28
N ALA A 221 80.44 -56.04 120.05
CA ALA A 221 81.03 -54.74 119.74
C ALA A 221 80.22 -53.59 120.36
N ALA A 222 78.89 -53.67 120.30
CA ALA A 222 77.99 -52.63 120.81
C ALA A 222 78.21 -52.30 122.30
N LYS A 223 78.36 -53.33 123.17
CA LYS A 223 78.51 -53.12 124.62
C LYS A 223 79.77 -52.36 125.01
N ARG A 224 80.91 -52.63 124.34
CA ARG A 224 82.15 -51.87 124.60
C ARG A 224 82.05 -50.42 124.13
N TYR A 225 81.26 -50.15 123.09
CA TYR A 225 81.05 -48.79 122.61
C TYR A 225 80.26 -47.95 123.64
N THR A 226 79.23 -48.53 124.26
CA THR A 226 78.45 -47.84 125.30
C THR A 226 79.26 -47.52 126.56
N GLU A 227 80.20 -48.38 126.97
CA GLU A 227 81.07 -48.14 128.13
C GLU A 227 82.10 -47.03 127.86
N LEU A 228 82.69 -47.01 126.66
CA LEU A 228 83.64 -45.94 126.27
C LEU A 228 82.95 -44.58 126.08
N GLN A 229 81.67 -44.57 125.68
CA GLN A 229 80.89 -43.34 125.50
C GLN A 229 80.77 -42.55 126.81
N SER A 230 80.54 -43.24 127.95
CA SER A 230 80.35 -42.60 129.26
C SER A 230 81.60 -41.92 129.83
N ASP A 231 82.81 -42.40 129.53
CA ASP A 231 84.05 -41.78 130.02
C ASP A 231 84.47 -40.55 129.19
N ILE A 232 84.11 -40.51 127.90
CA ILE A 232 84.53 -39.45 126.96
C ILE A 232 83.82 -38.11 127.23
N GLU A 233 82.63 -38.12 127.82
CA GLU A 233 81.90 -36.89 128.18
C GLU A 233 82.50 -36.17 129.41
N GLY A 234 83.44 -36.80 130.13
CA GLY A 234 83.86 -36.37 131.47
C GLY A 234 84.90 -35.24 131.59
N ARG A 235 85.72 -34.93 130.56
CA ARG A 235 86.78 -33.90 130.67
C ARG A 235 86.99 -33.07 129.40
N GLY A 236 86.87 -31.74 129.57
CA GLY A 236 86.91 -30.78 128.47
C GLY A 236 88.30 -30.48 127.89
N GLY A 237 88.37 -30.30 126.58
CA GLY A 237 89.57 -29.90 125.83
C GLY A 237 89.27 -29.38 124.41
N GLY A 238 88.05 -28.92 124.15
CA GLY A 238 87.60 -28.52 122.82
C GLY A 238 88.04 -27.11 122.42
N SER A 239 88.68 -26.96 121.25
CA SER A 239 88.79 -25.66 120.57
C SER A 239 89.02 -25.78 119.06
N SER A 240 90.04 -26.54 118.61
CA SER A 240 90.45 -26.54 117.20
C SER A 240 89.92 -27.74 116.41
N HIS A 241 90.19 -28.97 116.85
CA HIS A 241 89.90 -30.19 116.08
C HIS A 241 88.41 -30.38 115.76
N SER A 242 87.50 -30.06 116.69
CA SER A 242 86.05 -30.10 116.46
C SER A 242 85.59 -29.14 115.35
N ARG A 243 86.18 -27.94 115.24
CA ARG A 243 85.86 -26.99 114.15
C ARG A 243 86.44 -27.42 112.82
N ALA A 244 87.65 -27.99 112.81
CA ALA A 244 88.25 -28.57 111.60
C ALA A 244 87.44 -29.77 111.09
N LEU A 245 87.09 -30.72 111.96
CA LEU A 245 86.23 -31.85 111.64
C LEU A 245 84.84 -31.38 111.18
N ALA A 246 84.16 -30.49 111.89
CA ALA A 246 82.84 -29.99 111.45
C ALA A 246 82.90 -29.28 110.08
N THR A 247 84.02 -28.65 109.73
CA THR A 247 84.21 -28.04 108.41
C THR A 247 84.45 -29.10 107.33
N LEU A 248 85.27 -30.12 107.62
CA LEU A 248 85.48 -31.28 106.74
C LEU A 248 84.23 -32.14 106.59
N GLN A 249 83.40 -32.29 107.63
CA GLN A 249 82.11 -32.96 107.59
C GLN A 249 81.15 -32.22 106.66
N ARG A 250 81.07 -30.89 106.75
CA ARG A 250 80.26 -30.05 105.84
C ARG A 250 80.80 -30.10 104.41
N GLN A 251 82.11 -30.09 104.21
CA GLN A 251 82.71 -30.25 102.89
C GLN A 251 82.43 -31.64 102.31
N LYS A 252 82.52 -32.70 103.12
CA LYS A 252 82.16 -34.07 102.73
C LYS A 252 80.69 -34.16 102.33
N VAL A 253 79.76 -33.71 103.18
CA VAL A 253 78.32 -33.72 102.85
C VAL A 253 78.02 -32.85 101.61
N ALA A 254 78.68 -31.70 101.45
CA ALA A 254 78.55 -30.86 100.25
C ALA A 254 79.17 -31.49 98.99
N LEU A 255 80.11 -32.44 99.14
CA LEU A 255 80.65 -33.26 98.04
C LEU A 255 79.73 -34.46 97.74
N GLU A 256 79.20 -35.15 98.75
CA GLU A 256 78.20 -36.23 98.59
C GLU A 256 76.88 -35.69 98.00
N GLU A 257 76.48 -34.46 98.35
CA GLU A 257 75.39 -33.73 97.68
C GLU A 257 75.72 -33.39 96.22
N LYS A 258 76.97 -33.05 95.90
CA LYS A 258 77.38 -32.79 94.51
C LYS A 258 77.46 -34.08 93.71
N GLU A 259 77.97 -35.16 94.30
CA GLU A 259 78.03 -36.48 93.71
C GLU A 259 76.62 -37.01 93.42
N THR A 260 75.69 -36.92 94.36
CA THR A 260 74.28 -37.30 94.13
C THR A 260 73.54 -36.37 93.16
N LYS A 261 73.91 -35.09 93.03
CA LYS A 261 73.41 -34.20 91.97
C LYS A 261 73.97 -34.59 90.60
N LEU A 262 75.29 -34.77 90.48
CA LEU A 262 75.97 -35.21 89.26
C LEU A 262 75.53 -36.62 88.80
N LEU A 263 75.21 -37.53 89.73
CA LEU A 263 74.63 -38.84 89.41
C LEU A 263 73.23 -38.69 88.82
N ARG A 264 72.36 -37.85 89.39
CA ARG A 264 71.02 -37.55 88.82
C ARG A 264 71.11 -36.84 87.47
N GLU A 265 72.05 -35.90 87.32
CA GLU A 265 72.32 -35.24 86.04
C GLU A 265 72.84 -36.23 85.00
N LYS A 266 73.72 -37.16 85.38
CA LYS A 266 74.18 -38.26 84.53
C LYS A 266 73.03 -39.19 84.14
N GLU A 267 72.19 -39.62 85.08
CA GLU A 267 71.01 -40.46 84.80
C GLU A 267 70.00 -39.75 83.88
N HIS A 268 69.82 -38.43 84.06
CA HIS A 268 68.99 -37.61 83.20
C HIS A 268 69.58 -37.49 81.79
N LEU A 269 70.87 -37.21 81.66
CA LEU A 269 71.57 -37.16 80.38
C LEU A 269 71.57 -38.52 79.68
N GLU A 270 71.81 -39.62 80.38
CA GLU A 270 71.74 -40.98 79.83
C GLU A 270 70.32 -41.35 79.37
N THR A 271 69.28 -40.86 80.03
CA THR A 271 67.89 -41.08 79.60
C THR A 271 67.50 -40.18 78.43
N SER A 272 67.95 -38.92 78.39
CA SER A 272 67.82 -38.03 77.23
C SER A 272 68.55 -38.57 75.99
N VAL A 273 69.80 -39.04 76.15
CA VAL A 273 70.56 -39.68 75.05
C VAL A 273 69.87 -40.96 74.58
N ARG A 274 69.28 -41.76 75.48
CA ARG A 274 68.45 -42.92 75.10
C ARG A 274 67.18 -42.50 74.33
N GLN A 275 66.53 -41.41 74.70
CA GLN A 275 65.36 -40.88 73.97
C GLN A 275 65.73 -40.33 72.59
N GLU A 276 66.83 -39.59 72.46
CA GLU A 276 67.31 -39.11 71.16
C GLU A 276 67.82 -40.24 70.27
N ALA A 277 68.46 -41.27 70.82
CA ALA A 277 68.79 -42.48 70.07
C ALA A 277 67.54 -43.23 69.58
N GLN A 278 66.44 -43.22 70.34
CA GLN A 278 65.15 -43.76 69.89
C GLN A 278 64.52 -42.89 68.79
N ARG A 279 64.51 -41.55 68.94
CA ARG A 279 64.02 -40.60 67.92
C ARG A 279 64.83 -40.70 66.62
N TRP A 280 66.15 -40.80 66.72
CA TRP A 280 67.03 -40.99 65.56
C TRP A 280 66.73 -42.32 64.86
N ASN A 281 66.50 -43.41 65.59
CA ASN A 281 66.11 -44.68 64.99
C ASN A 281 64.73 -44.64 64.33
N THR A 282 63.73 -43.97 64.90
CA THR A 282 62.40 -43.85 64.25
C THR A 282 62.45 -42.94 63.01
N ILE A 283 63.19 -41.84 63.05
CA ILE A 283 63.44 -40.97 61.89
C ILE A 283 64.23 -41.72 60.81
N LYS A 284 65.25 -42.51 61.20
CA LYS A 284 66.01 -43.37 60.29
C LYS A 284 65.10 -44.39 59.60
N ILE A 285 64.29 -45.13 60.34
CA ILE A 285 63.35 -46.12 59.77
C ILE A 285 62.29 -45.44 58.88
N ALA A 286 61.83 -44.23 59.24
CA ALA A 286 60.93 -43.45 58.39
C ALA A 286 61.62 -43.00 57.09
N ARG A 287 62.88 -42.56 57.15
CA ARG A 287 63.68 -42.22 55.98
C ARG A 287 63.95 -43.45 55.10
N GLU A 288 64.35 -44.58 55.68
CA GLU A 288 64.59 -45.84 54.95
C GLU A 288 63.31 -46.34 54.25
N LYS A 289 62.12 -46.10 54.84
CA LYS A 289 60.84 -46.32 54.17
C LYS A 289 60.58 -45.36 53.01
N VAL A 290 60.78 -44.06 53.21
CA VAL A 290 60.58 -43.07 52.14
C VAL A 290 61.58 -43.29 51.00
N GLU A 291 62.82 -43.67 51.29
CA GLU A 291 63.83 -44.02 50.27
C GLU A 291 63.47 -45.35 49.55
N ALA A 292 62.86 -46.31 50.24
CA ALA A 292 62.33 -47.53 49.60
C ALA A 292 61.10 -47.24 48.72
N GLU A 293 60.15 -46.42 49.20
CA GLU A 293 58.95 -45.99 48.46
C GLU A 293 59.33 -45.15 47.23
N LEU A 294 60.31 -44.24 47.35
CA LEU A 294 60.88 -43.52 46.22
C LEU A 294 61.57 -44.46 45.23
N ALA A 295 62.41 -45.39 45.70
CA ALA A 295 63.05 -46.37 44.82
C ALA A 295 62.04 -47.32 44.13
N ASP A 296 60.91 -47.63 44.76
CA ASP A 296 59.82 -48.39 44.15
C ASP A 296 59.01 -47.57 43.13
N LEU A 297 58.85 -46.26 43.36
CA LEU A 297 58.30 -45.33 42.36
C LEU A 297 59.25 -45.14 41.16
N GLU A 298 60.56 -45.05 41.38
CA GLU A 298 61.57 -44.99 40.32
C GLU A 298 61.57 -46.28 39.47
N LYS A 299 61.36 -47.46 40.08
CA LYS A 299 61.19 -48.74 39.33
C LYS A 299 59.93 -48.77 38.45
N LEU A 300 58.95 -47.88 38.68
CA LEU A 300 57.76 -47.74 37.83
C LEU A 300 57.99 -46.80 36.63
N GLU A 301 59.12 -46.09 36.55
CA GLU A 301 59.55 -45.30 35.38
C GLU A 301 60.08 -46.19 34.23
N THR A 302 59.22 -47.05 33.70
CA THR A 302 59.49 -47.77 32.44
C THR A 302 59.67 -46.79 31.28
N GLU A 303 60.42 -47.18 30.24
CA GLU A 303 60.69 -46.33 29.07
C GLU A 303 59.40 -45.81 28.39
N GLU A 304 58.33 -46.62 28.40
CA GLU A 304 57.01 -46.25 27.89
C GLU A 304 56.32 -45.19 28.77
N ASN A 305 56.44 -45.32 30.10
CA ASN A 305 55.86 -44.38 31.07
C ASN A 305 56.58 -43.03 31.09
N GLN A 306 57.91 -42.98 30.89
CA GLN A 306 58.66 -41.72 30.87
C GLN A 306 58.11 -40.70 29.86
N GLY A 307 57.64 -41.16 28.69
CA GLY A 307 57.03 -40.30 27.67
C GLY A 307 55.68 -39.69 28.09
N ILE A 308 55.00 -40.30 29.07
CA ILE A 308 53.76 -39.80 29.68
C ILE A 308 54.10 -38.91 30.89
N LEU A 309 55.05 -39.32 31.73
CA LEU A 309 55.49 -38.55 32.90
C LEU A 309 56.05 -37.18 32.51
N ARG A 310 56.90 -37.09 31.46
CA ARG A 310 57.38 -35.79 30.94
C ARG A 310 56.24 -34.90 30.42
N LYS A 311 55.18 -35.48 29.85
CA LYS A 311 53.98 -34.72 29.44
C LYS A 311 53.16 -34.25 30.66
N LEU A 312 53.01 -35.09 31.68
CA LEU A 312 52.33 -34.72 32.92
C LEU A 312 53.08 -33.64 33.69
N GLN A 313 54.41 -33.73 33.79
CA GLN A 313 55.27 -32.66 34.34
C GLN A 313 55.10 -31.36 33.56
N GLY A 314 55.15 -31.41 32.21
CA GLY A 314 54.90 -30.25 31.35
C GLY A 314 53.49 -29.65 31.54
N LEU A 315 52.46 -30.49 31.68
CA LEU A 315 51.08 -30.07 31.94
C LEU A 315 50.91 -29.47 33.34
N VAL A 316 51.63 -29.96 34.36
CA VAL A 316 51.62 -29.40 35.73
C VAL A 316 52.30 -28.03 35.76
N VAL A 317 53.48 -27.90 35.16
CA VAL A 317 54.17 -26.60 35.01
C VAL A 317 53.29 -25.62 34.22
N MET A 318 52.65 -26.08 33.15
CA MET A 318 51.71 -25.25 32.39
C MET A 318 50.48 -24.88 33.21
N ASN A 319 49.93 -25.79 34.03
CA ASN A 319 48.78 -25.53 34.90
C ASN A 319 49.09 -24.48 35.98
N GLU A 320 50.26 -24.53 36.62
CA GLU A 320 50.70 -23.49 37.56
C GLU A 320 50.92 -22.15 36.85
N SER A 321 51.52 -22.13 35.66
CA SER A 321 51.67 -20.89 34.89
C SER A 321 50.32 -20.29 34.45
N LEU A 322 49.33 -21.13 34.13
CA LEU A 322 47.96 -20.70 33.81
C LEU A 322 47.21 -20.19 35.03
N LYS A 323 47.40 -20.77 36.23
CA LYS A 323 46.86 -20.22 37.48
C LYS A 323 47.43 -18.84 37.80
N GLN A 324 48.73 -18.65 37.57
CA GLN A 324 49.39 -17.35 37.76
C GLN A 324 48.84 -16.31 36.77
N GLN A 325 48.75 -16.65 35.48
CA GLN A 325 48.14 -15.79 34.47
C GLN A 325 46.66 -15.49 34.75
N GLU A 326 45.88 -16.46 35.23
CA GLU A 326 44.49 -16.23 35.63
C GLU A 326 44.39 -15.29 36.84
N HIS A 327 45.26 -15.43 37.85
CA HIS A 327 45.31 -14.54 38.99
C HIS A 327 45.69 -13.11 38.57
N GLU A 328 46.75 -12.95 37.78
CA GLU A 328 47.17 -11.65 37.24
C GLU A 328 46.08 -11.00 36.38
N PHE A 329 45.43 -11.75 35.52
CA PHE A 329 44.31 -11.26 34.69
C PHE A 329 43.09 -10.87 35.54
N ARG A 330 42.78 -11.63 36.60
CA ARG A 330 41.70 -11.28 37.56
C ARG A 330 41.99 -9.98 38.30
N GLU A 331 43.24 -9.74 38.73
CA GLU A 331 43.61 -8.46 39.35
C GLU A 331 43.63 -7.31 38.34
N GLN A 332 44.14 -7.51 37.12
CA GLN A 332 44.06 -6.52 36.04
C GLN A 332 42.61 -6.14 35.72
N CYS A 333 41.70 -7.13 35.64
CA CYS A 333 40.27 -6.90 35.46
C CYS A 333 39.64 -6.11 36.62
N LYS A 334 40.04 -6.31 37.88
CA LYS A 334 39.57 -5.50 39.01
C LYS A 334 40.07 -4.05 38.92
N VAL A 335 41.33 -3.85 38.53
CA VAL A 335 41.91 -2.51 38.37
C VAL A 335 41.22 -1.75 37.24
N GLU A 336 41.05 -2.35 36.06
CA GLU A 336 40.32 -1.70 34.96
C GLU A 336 38.82 -1.53 35.27
N LEU A 337 38.17 -2.47 35.96
CA LEU A 337 36.77 -2.29 36.38
C LEU A 337 36.60 -1.13 37.36
N SER A 338 37.49 -0.97 38.34
CA SER A 338 37.44 0.17 39.28
C SER A 338 37.83 1.49 38.61
N ARG A 339 38.78 1.49 37.67
CA ARG A 339 39.10 2.63 36.80
C ARG A 339 37.90 3.06 35.95
N LEU A 340 37.22 2.12 35.28
CA LEU A 340 36.03 2.40 34.47
C LEU A 340 34.86 2.86 35.34
N GLN A 341 34.67 2.29 36.54
CA GLN A 341 33.66 2.79 37.48
C GLN A 341 33.95 4.22 37.96
N ASN A 342 35.22 4.60 38.13
CA ASN A 342 35.59 5.97 38.48
C ASN A 342 35.37 6.93 37.30
N LEU A 343 35.78 6.55 36.08
CA LEU A 343 35.50 7.33 34.87
C LEU A 343 33.99 7.54 34.62
N VAL A 344 33.15 6.53 34.93
CA VAL A 344 31.68 6.66 34.86
C VAL A 344 31.14 7.64 35.91
N LYS A 345 31.69 7.64 37.14
CA LYS A 345 31.33 8.62 38.17
C LYS A 345 31.78 10.03 37.80
N GLU A 346 33.01 10.20 37.34
CA GLU A 346 33.54 11.48 36.86
C GLU A 346 32.68 12.02 35.71
N ALA A 347 32.27 11.18 34.76
CA ALA A 347 31.32 11.55 33.71
C ALA A 347 29.94 11.97 34.28
N GLN A 348 29.39 11.23 35.25
CA GLN A 348 28.12 11.54 35.91
C GLN A 348 28.17 12.82 36.77
N GLU A 349 29.30 13.11 37.41
CA GLU A 349 29.51 14.32 38.21
C GLU A 349 29.84 15.54 37.34
N SER A 350 30.42 15.32 36.15
CA SER A 350 30.60 16.36 35.12
C SER A 350 29.32 16.72 34.35
N ALA A 351 28.26 15.91 34.49
CA ALA A 351 26.99 16.11 33.79
C ALA A 351 26.19 17.28 34.40
N THR A 352 26.47 18.48 33.91
CA THR A 352 25.55 19.62 34.04
C THR A 352 24.15 19.27 33.52
N PRO A 353 23.06 19.85 34.06
CA PRO A 353 21.71 19.56 33.58
C PRO A 353 21.57 19.80 32.08
N ASP A 354 20.81 18.91 31.43
CA ASP A 354 20.88 18.59 30.00
C ASP A 354 20.24 19.66 29.08
N ARG A 355 20.88 20.84 29.04
CA ARG A 355 20.47 21.97 28.20
C ARG A 355 20.44 21.64 26.72
N ASP A 356 21.17 20.64 26.26
CA ASP A 356 21.21 20.29 24.85
C ASP A 356 20.02 19.39 24.47
N CYS A 357 19.58 18.47 25.35
CA CYS A 357 18.30 17.80 25.16
C CYS A 357 17.10 18.77 25.20
N ASP A 358 17.03 19.71 26.15
CA ASP A 358 15.97 20.74 26.19
C ASP A 358 15.92 21.57 24.88
N GLN A 359 17.08 21.88 24.30
CA GLN A 359 17.18 22.57 23.01
C GLN A 359 16.81 21.69 21.81
N VAL A 360 17.09 20.39 21.84
CA VAL A 360 16.72 19.43 20.79
C VAL A 360 15.21 19.15 20.82
N ASP A 361 14.60 18.98 22.00
CA ASP A 361 13.16 18.75 22.13
C ASP A 361 12.36 20.00 21.70
N THR A 362 12.80 21.20 22.07
CA THR A 362 12.15 22.45 21.60
C THR A 362 12.29 22.64 20.08
N GLN A 363 13.45 22.33 19.48
CA GLN A 363 13.61 22.32 18.02
C GLN A 363 12.74 21.25 17.35
N PHE A 364 12.59 20.07 17.96
CA PHE A 364 11.73 19.00 17.47
C PHE A 364 10.25 19.39 17.52
N GLU A 365 9.79 20.08 18.57
CA GLU A 365 8.44 20.61 18.65
C GLU A 365 8.19 21.73 17.62
N GLU A 366 9.15 22.63 17.40
CA GLU A 366 9.05 23.64 16.34
C GLU A 366 8.95 23.00 14.94
N GLU A 367 9.79 22.01 14.62
CA GLU A 367 9.72 21.31 13.33
C GLU A 367 8.45 20.47 13.19
N ARG A 368 7.98 19.85 14.27
CA ARG A 368 6.69 19.15 14.31
C ARG A 368 5.52 20.11 14.06
N GLU A 369 5.57 21.33 14.61
CA GLU A 369 4.63 22.39 14.27
C GLU A 369 4.76 22.86 12.81
N ARG A 370 5.98 23.07 12.29
CA ARG A 370 6.23 23.45 10.88
C ARG A 370 5.64 22.39 9.93
N VAL A 371 5.89 21.11 10.19
CA VAL A 371 5.29 19.98 9.46
C VAL A 371 3.76 19.96 9.61
N HIS A 372 3.20 20.25 10.78
CA HIS A 372 1.74 20.34 10.95
C HIS A 372 1.13 21.50 10.13
N LYS A 373 1.75 22.69 10.18
CA LYS A 373 1.36 23.88 9.41
C LYS A 373 1.45 23.62 7.90
N LEU A 374 2.51 22.96 7.43
CA LEU A 374 2.67 22.52 6.04
C LEU A 374 1.61 21.49 5.62
N ARG A 375 1.30 20.49 6.47
CA ARG A 375 0.21 19.53 6.21
C ARG A 375 -1.16 20.21 6.11
N LEU A 376 -1.42 21.24 6.92
CA LEU A 376 -2.65 22.05 6.81
C LEU A 376 -2.70 22.87 5.52
N LEU A 377 -1.58 23.43 5.06
CA LEU A 377 -1.50 24.12 3.76
C LEU A 377 -1.70 23.15 2.59
N LEU A 378 -1.08 21.98 2.62
CA LEU A 378 -1.28 20.92 1.62
C LEU A 378 -2.74 20.43 1.61
N ALA A 379 -3.38 20.28 2.77
CA ALA A 379 -4.79 19.93 2.86
C ALA A 379 -5.72 21.04 2.30
N LYS A 380 -5.36 22.32 2.44
CA LYS A 380 -6.06 23.43 1.77
C LYS A 380 -5.87 23.37 0.25
N GLY A 381 -4.65 23.14 -0.24
CA GLY A 381 -4.35 22.98 -1.67
C GLY A 381 -5.09 21.81 -2.30
N ASN A 382 -5.11 20.64 -1.64
CA ASN A 382 -5.85 19.47 -2.14
C ASN A 382 -7.38 19.73 -2.19
N ARG A 383 -7.93 20.53 -1.26
CA ARG A 383 -9.34 20.96 -1.31
C ARG A 383 -9.62 21.92 -2.46
N SER A 384 -8.72 22.87 -2.76
CA SER A 384 -8.90 23.77 -3.92
C SER A 384 -8.71 23.05 -5.25
N ILE A 385 -7.78 22.09 -5.35
CA ILE A 385 -7.63 21.21 -6.52
C ILE A 385 -8.92 20.41 -6.75
N ALA A 386 -9.47 19.78 -5.69
CA ALA A 386 -10.73 19.03 -5.80
C ALA A 386 -11.96 19.91 -6.11
N ALA A 387 -11.92 21.20 -5.80
CA ALA A 387 -12.95 22.17 -6.21
C ALA A 387 -12.79 22.54 -7.70
N LEU A 388 -11.57 22.84 -8.15
CA LEU A 388 -11.26 23.15 -9.55
C LEU A 388 -11.52 21.96 -10.48
N GLN A 389 -11.30 20.72 -10.01
CA GLN A 389 -11.65 19.51 -10.75
C GLN A 389 -13.16 19.41 -11.00
N ARG A 390 -13.99 19.64 -9.98
CA ARG A 390 -15.46 19.66 -10.15
C ARG A 390 -15.91 20.77 -11.10
N GLN A 391 -15.29 21.95 -11.02
CA GLN A 391 -15.56 23.06 -11.95
C GLN A 391 -15.11 22.77 -13.39
N LEU A 392 -14.18 21.84 -13.61
CA LEU A 392 -13.84 21.30 -14.93
C LEU A 392 -14.83 20.22 -15.37
N ASP A 393 -15.26 19.33 -14.47
CA ASP A 393 -16.27 18.30 -14.73
C ASP A 393 -17.67 18.91 -15.01
N GLU A 394 -17.94 20.13 -14.51
CA GLU A 394 -19.14 20.94 -14.81
C GLU A 394 -19.14 21.53 -16.24
N VAL A 395 -18.01 21.50 -16.96
CA VAL A 395 -17.92 21.97 -18.36
C VAL A 395 -18.21 20.79 -19.30
N PRO A 396 -19.31 20.81 -20.07
CA PRO A 396 -19.71 19.66 -20.88
C PRO A 396 -18.68 19.32 -21.96
N GLY A 397 -18.29 18.05 -22.02
CA GLY A 397 -17.21 17.58 -22.87
C GLY A 397 -17.55 17.62 -24.38
N ARG A 398 -16.53 17.53 -25.25
CA ARG A 398 -16.71 17.51 -26.73
C ARG A 398 -17.75 16.46 -27.18
N ALA A 399 -17.85 15.33 -26.48
CA ALA A 399 -18.84 14.28 -26.75
C ALA A 399 -20.28 14.69 -26.38
N GLU A 400 -20.46 15.45 -25.31
CA GLU A 400 -21.77 15.91 -24.83
C GLU A 400 -22.25 17.10 -25.65
N LEU A 401 -21.36 18.04 -25.98
CA LEU A 401 -21.62 19.11 -26.95
C LEU A 401 -22.09 18.53 -28.30
N ALA A 402 -21.45 17.47 -28.79
CA ALA A 402 -21.87 16.77 -30.01
C ALA A 402 -23.24 16.05 -29.87
N GLN A 403 -23.59 15.57 -28.68
CA GLN A 403 -24.93 15.03 -28.40
C GLN A 403 -25.99 16.15 -28.39
N TYR A 404 -25.72 17.28 -27.74
CA TYR A 404 -26.60 18.44 -27.73
C TYR A 404 -26.81 19.00 -29.13
N GLN A 405 -25.74 19.17 -29.93
CA GLN A 405 -25.83 19.58 -31.34
C GLN A 405 -26.75 18.67 -32.16
N ARG A 406 -26.60 17.35 -32.05
CA ARG A 406 -27.51 16.37 -32.69
C ARG A 406 -28.95 16.54 -32.20
N ARG A 407 -29.15 16.70 -30.90
CA ARG A 407 -30.48 16.86 -30.30
C ARG A 407 -31.17 18.17 -30.70
N PHE A 408 -30.42 19.26 -30.88
CA PHE A 408 -30.94 20.50 -31.44
C PHE A 408 -31.33 20.36 -32.91
N LEU A 409 -30.57 19.61 -33.72
CA LEU A 409 -30.94 19.31 -35.11
C LEU A 409 -32.20 18.41 -35.19
N GLU A 410 -32.33 17.41 -34.32
CA GLU A 410 -33.55 16.59 -34.18
C GLU A 410 -34.77 17.46 -33.82
N LEU A 411 -34.66 18.29 -32.77
CA LEU A 411 -35.72 19.18 -32.32
C LEU A 411 -36.09 20.20 -33.40
N TYR A 412 -35.10 20.79 -34.07
CA TYR A 412 -35.33 21.72 -35.18
C TYR A 412 -36.12 21.04 -36.31
N ASN A 413 -35.75 19.83 -36.71
CA ASN A 413 -36.46 19.07 -37.75
C ASN A 413 -37.91 18.77 -37.34
N GLN A 414 -38.18 18.48 -36.05
CA GLN A 414 -39.54 18.32 -35.54
C GLN A 414 -40.35 19.61 -35.59
N VAL A 415 -39.77 20.75 -35.18
CA VAL A 415 -40.42 22.07 -35.25
C VAL A 415 -40.70 22.46 -36.71
N ALA A 416 -39.74 22.25 -37.62
CA ALA A 416 -39.92 22.52 -39.06
C ALA A 416 -41.00 21.62 -39.70
N ALA A 417 -41.08 20.35 -39.29
CA ALA A 417 -42.16 19.45 -39.72
C ALA A 417 -43.53 19.92 -39.21
N LYS A 418 -43.65 20.28 -37.92
CA LYS A 418 -44.90 20.80 -37.35
C LYS A 418 -45.33 22.13 -37.96
N HIS A 419 -44.41 23.07 -38.18
CA HIS A 419 -44.71 24.31 -38.89
C HIS A 419 -45.21 24.04 -40.33
N LYS A 420 -44.65 23.05 -41.03
CA LYS A 420 -45.15 22.62 -42.35
C LYS A 420 -46.55 22.03 -42.28
N GLU A 421 -46.86 21.17 -41.30
CA GLU A 421 -48.21 20.64 -41.07
C GLU A 421 -49.20 21.78 -40.78
N THR A 422 -48.88 22.69 -39.86
CA THR A 422 -49.68 23.89 -39.54
C THR A 422 -49.97 24.71 -40.79
N LYS A 423 -48.97 24.93 -41.66
CA LYS A 423 -49.14 25.66 -42.92
C LYS A 423 -50.01 24.92 -43.94
N GLN A 424 -50.00 23.59 -43.93
CA GLN A 424 -50.94 22.77 -44.71
C GLN A 424 -52.37 22.88 -44.17
N PHE A 425 -52.57 22.84 -42.85
CA PHE A 425 -53.89 23.03 -42.23
C PHE A 425 -54.47 24.43 -42.50
N TYR A 426 -53.68 25.51 -42.40
CA TYR A 426 -54.13 26.84 -42.80
C TYR A 426 -54.48 26.93 -44.29
N THR A 427 -53.71 26.26 -45.15
CA THR A 427 -54.01 26.23 -46.59
C THR A 427 -55.34 25.51 -46.85
N LEU A 428 -55.57 24.35 -46.22
CA LEU A 428 -56.81 23.60 -46.32
C LEU A 428 -58.00 24.40 -45.78
N TYR A 429 -57.87 24.99 -44.59
CA TYR A 429 -58.89 25.84 -43.99
C TYR A 429 -59.29 26.98 -44.92
N ASN A 430 -58.32 27.73 -45.46
CA ASN A 430 -58.59 28.83 -46.40
C ASN A 430 -59.33 28.32 -47.65
N THR A 431 -58.93 27.17 -48.23
CA THR A 431 -59.66 26.62 -49.39
C THR A 431 -61.07 26.16 -49.06
N LEU A 432 -61.32 25.66 -47.85
CA LEU A 432 -62.65 25.25 -47.41
C LEU A 432 -63.54 26.47 -47.16
N ASP A 433 -63.04 27.52 -46.49
CA ASP A 433 -63.80 28.75 -46.28
C ASP A 433 -64.06 29.50 -47.60
N ASP A 434 -63.11 29.53 -48.54
CA ASP A 434 -63.35 30.00 -49.92
C ASP A 434 -64.52 29.21 -50.55
N THR A 435 -64.51 27.86 -50.52
CA THR A 435 -65.61 27.07 -51.10
C THR A 435 -66.95 27.31 -50.42
N LYS A 436 -66.98 27.43 -49.08
CA LYS A 436 -68.16 27.80 -48.30
C LYS A 436 -68.68 29.19 -48.68
N LEU A 437 -67.79 30.15 -48.92
CA LEU A 437 -68.11 31.50 -49.34
C LEU A 437 -68.68 31.55 -50.76
N TYR A 438 -68.18 30.72 -51.69
CA TYR A 438 -68.79 30.59 -53.02
C TYR A 438 -70.16 29.90 -52.95
N LEU A 439 -70.31 28.79 -52.22
CA LEU A 439 -71.59 28.11 -52.02
C LEU A 439 -72.63 29.01 -51.34
N GLY A 440 -72.22 29.83 -50.36
CA GLY A 440 -73.10 30.82 -49.73
C GLY A 440 -73.59 31.90 -50.69
N LYS A 441 -72.74 32.33 -51.64
CA LYS A 441 -73.14 33.25 -52.73
C LYS A 441 -74.07 32.58 -53.73
N GLU A 442 -73.84 31.31 -54.08
CA GLU A 442 -74.72 30.54 -54.96
C GLU A 442 -76.11 30.35 -54.32
N LEU A 443 -76.19 30.02 -53.03
CA LEU A 443 -77.45 29.95 -52.27
C LEU A 443 -78.16 31.32 -52.20
N SER A 444 -77.42 32.39 -51.88
CA SER A 444 -77.98 33.76 -51.84
C SER A 444 -78.53 34.20 -53.21
N LEU A 445 -77.82 33.86 -54.30
CA LEU A 445 -78.26 34.15 -55.66
C LEU A 445 -79.50 33.33 -56.05
N LEU A 446 -79.52 32.03 -55.72
CA LEU A 446 -80.67 31.15 -56.00
C LEU A 446 -81.92 31.58 -55.23
N ASN A 447 -81.78 31.99 -53.98
CA ASN A 447 -82.89 32.55 -53.19
C ASN A 447 -83.41 33.85 -53.83
N SER A 448 -82.53 34.82 -54.12
CA SER A 448 -82.91 36.08 -54.78
C SER A 448 -83.59 35.87 -56.13
N ILE A 449 -83.16 34.87 -56.90
CA ILE A 449 -83.82 34.45 -58.14
C ILE A 449 -85.23 33.91 -57.85
N LEU A 450 -85.37 33.01 -56.88
CA LEU A 450 -86.62 32.35 -56.53
C LEU A 450 -87.67 33.34 -56.00
N ASP A 451 -87.27 34.25 -55.11
CA ASP A 451 -88.14 35.30 -54.55
C ASP A 451 -88.66 36.23 -55.66
N THR A 452 -87.75 36.72 -56.53
CA THR A 452 -88.08 37.66 -57.62
C THR A 452 -88.90 37.00 -58.75
N TYR A 453 -88.73 35.69 -58.98
CA TYR A 453 -89.34 34.98 -60.11
C TYR A 453 -90.87 35.10 -60.14
N THR A 454 -91.51 34.93 -58.99
CA THR A 454 -92.98 34.96 -58.87
C THR A 454 -93.57 36.32 -59.23
N GLU A 455 -92.94 37.40 -58.78
CA GLU A 455 -93.37 38.77 -59.07
C GLU A 455 -93.05 39.16 -60.51
N ALA A 456 -91.84 38.84 -61.00
CA ALA A 456 -91.44 39.15 -62.37
C ALA A 456 -92.33 38.45 -63.42
N MET A 457 -92.70 37.19 -63.20
CA MET A 457 -93.54 36.43 -64.13
C MET A 457 -95.02 36.84 -64.11
N SER A 458 -95.44 37.70 -63.18
CA SER A 458 -96.82 38.23 -63.13
C SER A 458 -97.17 39.18 -64.29
N SER A 459 -96.16 39.76 -64.96
CA SER A 459 -96.36 40.70 -66.06
C SER A 459 -95.36 40.51 -67.21
N ALA A 460 -95.79 40.80 -68.45
CA ALA A 460 -94.92 40.67 -69.62
C ALA A 460 -93.69 41.58 -69.56
N SER A 461 -93.84 42.81 -69.03
CA SER A 461 -92.73 43.75 -68.85
C SER A 461 -91.77 43.32 -67.74
N GLY A 462 -92.30 42.86 -66.59
CA GLY A 462 -91.48 42.31 -65.49
C GLY A 462 -90.66 41.10 -65.95
N LYS A 463 -91.25 40.21 -66.74
CA LYS A 463 -90.56 39.07 -67.35
C LYS A 463 -89.40 39.49 -68.26
N GLU A 464 -89.60 40.50 -69.13
CA GLU A 464 -88.53 40.97 -70.01
C GLU A 464 -87.38 41.64 -69.22
N GLN A 465 -87.71 42.40 -68.17
CA GLN A 465 -86.72 43.03 -67.28
C GLN A 465 -85.93 41.99 -66.48
N PHE A 466 -86.60 40.96 -65.94
CA PHE A 466 -85.97 39.84 -65.24
C PHE A 466 -85.02 39.05 -66.14
N MET A 467 -85.40 38.76 -67.39
CA MET A 467 -84.49 38.10 -68.35
C MET A 467 -83.22 38.93 -68.60
N LYS A 468 -83.36 40.25 -68.77
CA LYS A 468 -82.22 41.18 -68.93
C LYS A 468 -81.31 41.22 -67.70
N GLN A 469 -81.88 41.15 -66.49
CA GLN A 469 -81.12 41.01 -65.24
C GLN A 469 -80.39 39.65 -65.17
N PHE A 470 -81.07 38.56 -65.57
CA PHE A 470 -80.51 37.21 -65.58
C PHE A 470 -79.32 37.08 -66.54
N ASP A 471 -79.42 37.63 -67.75
CA ASP A 471 -78.32 37.68 -68.71
C ASP A 471 -77.12 38.47 -68.16
N ALA A 472 -77.36 39.61 -67.49
CA ALA A 472 -76.32 40.39 -66.84
C ALA A 472 -75.63 39.65 -65.68
N ILE A 473 -76.39 38.89 -64.88
CA ILE A 473 -75.87 38.01 -63.83
C ILE A 473 -74.98 36.91 -64.44
N VAL A 474 -75.47 36.22 -65.47
CA VAL A 474 -74.72 35.16 -66.16
C VAL A 474 -73.42 35.70 -66.79
N GLU A 475 -73.45 36.91 -67.36
CA GLU A 475 -72.26 37.54 -67.91
C GLU A 475 -71.28 37.99 -66.83
N GLY A 476 -71.76 38.50 -65.69
CA GLY A 476 -70.95 38.76 -64.50
C GLY A 476 -70.23 37.49 -63.98
N ILE A 477 -70.93 36.36 -63.95
CA ILE A 477 -70.38 35.05 -63.53
C ILE A 477 -69.30 34.57 -64.52
N LYS A 478 -69.55 34.64 -65.84
CA LYS A 478 -68.53 34.30 -66.87
C LYS A 478 -67.27 35.16 -66.71
N GLN A 479 -67.42 36.48 -66.57
CA GLN A 479 -66.29 37.39 -66.37
C GLN A 479 -65.52 37.10 -65.07
N ASN A 480 -66.21 36.74 -63.99
CA ASN A 480 -65.57 36.37 -62.74
C ASN A 480 -64.79 35.05 -62.88
N LYS A 481 -65.36 34.04 -63.55
CA LYS A 481 -64.67 32.77 -63.87
C LYS A 481 -63.36 33.04 -64.61
N VAL A 482 -63.36 33.85 -65.67
CA VAL A 482 -62.15 34.20 -66.44
C VAL A 482 -61.09 34.88 -65.56
N LYS A 483 -61.50 35.79 -64.64
CA LYS A 483 -60.59 36.44 -63.68
C LYS A 483 -59.94 35.42 -62.72
N VAL A 484 -60.71 34.44 -62.22
CA VAL A 484 -60.20 33.37 -61.34
C VAL A 484 -59.31 32.38 -62.09
N GLU A 485 -59.67 31.98 -63.31
CA GLU A 485 -58.87 31.09 -64.16
C GLU A 485 -57.52 31.72 -64.55
N ARG A 486 -57.49 33.04 -64.78
CA ARG A 486 -56.25 33.80 -64.98
C ARG A 486 -55.36 33.81 -63.72
N ARG A 487 -55.89 34.15 -62.54
CA ARG A 487 -55.12 34.09 -61.28
C ARG A 487 -54.53 32.69 -61.03
N LYS A 488 -55.32 31.65 -61.33
CA LYS A 488 -54.91 30.24 -61.25
C LYS A 488 -53.80 29.86 -62.23
N SER A 489 -53.71 30.48 -63.41
CA SER A 489 -52.60 30.23 -64.36
C SER A 489 -51.33 30.99 -63.97
N GLU A 490 -51.47 32.22 -63.46
CA GLU A 490 -50.38 33.05 -62.94
C GLU A 490 -49.68 32.38 -61.73
N GLU A 491 -50.44 31.90 -60.73
CA GLU A 491 -49.85 31.19 -59.58
C GLU A 491 -49.35 29.77 -59.92
N ARG A 492 -49.92 29.08 -60.92
CA ARG A 492 -49.32 27.85 -61.47
C ARG A 492 -47.94 28.10 -62.05
N ARG A 493 -47.79 29.14 -62.90
CA ARG A 493 -46.50 29.53 -63.47
C ARG A 493 -45.48 29.88 -62.37
N ARG A 494 -45.92 30.57 -61.31
CA ARG A 494 -45.08 30.91 -60.15
C ARG A 494 -44.61 29.67 -59.38
N ARG A 495 -45.52 28.71 -59.09
CA ARG A 495 -45.19 27.41 -58.52
C ARG A 495 -44.12 26.69 -59.36
N ASP A 496 -44.28 26.69 -60.67
CA ASP A 496 -43.40 25.95 -61.58
C ASP A 496 -42.00 26.58 -61.65
N GLN A 497 -41.91 27.91 -61.66
CA GLN A 497 -40.65 28.65 -61.53
C GLN A 497 -39.93 28.35 -60.19
N LEU A 498 -40.65 28.40 -59.07
CA LEU A 498 -40.10 28.05 -57.75
C LEU A 498 -39.67 26.58 -57.66
N SER A 499 -40.38 25.67 -58.34
CA SER A 499 -40.04 24.25 -58.40
C SER A 499 -38.75 24.00 -59.19
N GLN A 500 -38.55 24.71 -60.30
CA GLN A 500 -37.30 24.68 -61.08
C GLN A 500 -36.11 25.26 -60.28
N GLN A 501 -36.34 26.35 -59.54
CA GLN A 501 -35.32 26.92 -58.63
C GLN A 501 -34.96 25.95 -57.49
N LEU A 502 -35.94 25.27 -56.91
CA LEU A 502 -35.69 24.24 -55.89
C LEU A 502 -34.86 23.07 -56.46
N GLN A 503 -35.18 22.61 -57.68
CA GLN A 503 -34.42 21.56 -58.36
C GLN A 503 -32.95 21.95 -58.59
N SER A 504 -32.68 23.16 -59.11
CA SER A 504 -31.31 23.62 -59.34
C SER A 504 -30.50 23.81 -58.06
N LEU A 505 -31.13 24.28 -56.97
CA LEU A 505 -30.50 24.36 -55.65
C LEU A 505 -30.20 22.98 -55.04
N VAL A 506 -31.10 21.99 -55.21
CA VAL A 506 -30.87 20.60 -54.78
C VAL A 506 -29.74 19.96 -55.59
N GLU A 507 -29.62 20.26 -56.88
CA GLU A 507 -28.45 19.84 -57.67
C GLU A 507 -27.15 20.49 -57.20
N GLN A 508 -27.14 21.79 -56.91
CA GLN A 508 -25.97 22.46 -56.34
C GLN A 508 -25.58 21.84 -54.99
N GLN A 509 -26.55 21.57 -54.11
CA GLN A 509 -26.30 20.88 -52.83
C GLN A 509 -25.66 19.50 -53.05
N ARG A 510 -26.14 18.71 -54.01
CA ARG A 510 -25.54 17.40 -54.37
C ARG A 510 -24.09 17.55 -54.84
N ARG A 511 -23.80 18.57 -55.67
CA ARG A 511 -22.44 18.88 -56.15
C ARG A 511 -21.51 19.30 -55.00
N TYR A 512 -21.97 20.15 -54.07
CA TYR A 512 -21.19 20.52 -52.88
C TYR A 512 -20.91 19.32 -51.96
N VAL A 513 -21.92 18.46 -51.69
CA VAL A 513 -21.72 17.25 -50.87
C VAL A 513 -20.73 16.28 -51.53
N ALA A 514 -20.73 16.16 -52.85
CA ALA A 514 -19.73 15.37 -53.58
C ALA A 514 -18.32 15.98 -53.48
N ALA A 515 -18.19 17.31 -53.66
CA ALA A 515 -16.91 18.01 -53.55
C ALA A 515 -16.31 17.91 -52.14
N VAL A 516 -17.11 18.14 -51.08
CA VAL A 516 -16.68 17.99 -49.69
C VAL A 516 -16.20 16.56 -49.42
N ARG A 517 -16.94 15.54 -49.88
CA ARG A 517 -16.50 14.13 -49.75
C ARG A 517 -15.15 13.87 -50.42
N GLN A 518 -14.90 14.42 -51.61
CA GLN A 518 -13.60 14.25 -52.28
C GLN A 518 -12.49 14.93 -51.48
N VAL A 519 -12.71 16.16 -50.99
CA VAL A 519 -11.73 16.87 -50.14
C VAL A 519 -11.43 16.07 -48.87
N THR A 520 -12.44 15.51 -48.19
CA THR A 520 -12.22 14.64 -47.01
C THR A 520 -11.39 13.40 -47.34
N ILE A 521 -11.53 12.82 -48.54
CA ILE A 521 -10.74 11.66 -48.99
C ILE A 521 -9.27 12.07 -49.23
N GLU A 522 -9.01 13.15 -49.96
CA GLU A 522 -7.63 13.58 -50.20
C GLU A 522 -6.94 14.12 -48.94
N CYS A 523 -7.66 14.76 -48.01
CA CYS A 523 -7.10 15.16 -46.70
C CYS A 523 -6.61 13.93 -45.92
N ARG A 524 -7.43 12.88 -45.78
CA ARG A 524 -7.03 11.62 -45.13
C ARG A 524 -5.86 10.93 -45.81
N ARG A 525 -5.79 11.03 -47.14
CA ARG A 525 -4.67 10.51 -47.94
C ARG A 525 -3.38 11.29 -47.66
N ASN A 526 -3.47 12.61 -47.54
CA ASN A 526 -2.34 13.48 -47.18
C ASN A 526 -1.88 13.21 -45.74
N GLU A 527 -2.80 13.08 -44.78
CA GLU A 527 -2.51 12.67 -43.40
C GLU A 527 -1.75 11.33 -43.34
N ALA A 528 -2.19 10.32 -44.11
CA ALA A 528 -1.52 9.02 -44.16
C ALA A 528 -0.10 9.10 -44.74
N LEU A 529 0.11 9.91 -45.78
CA LEU A 529 1.45 10.16 -46.36
C LEU A 529 2.35 10.93 -45.38
N LEU A 530 1.82 11.94 -44.69
CA LEU A 530 2.53 12.69 -43.65
C LEU A 530 2.88 11.81 -42.44
N ALA A 531 2.03 10.84 -42.08
CA ALA A 531 2.33 9.87 -41.04
C ALA A 531 3.48 8.93 -41.45
N GLN A 532 3.51 8.47 -42.70
CA GLN A 532 4.63 7.68 -43.24
C GLN A 532 5.95 8.47 -43.24
N LEU A 533 5.91 9.74 -43.67
CA LEU A 533 7.07 10.65 -43.68
C LEU A 533 7.56 11.08 -42.27
N ARG A 534 6.77 10.83 -41.22
CA ARG A 534 7.14 11.07 -39.81
C ARG A 534 7.56 9.80 -39.07
N GLY A 535 7.46 8.63 -39.71
CA GLY A 535 7.82 7.32 -39.16
C GLY A 535 9.26 6.86 -39.49
N THR A 536 10.07 7.74 -40.10
CA THR A 536 11.43 7.48 -40.60
C THR A 536 12.42 8.53 -40.09
#